data_AF-A0A0W8DAI3-F1
#
_entry.id   AF-A0A0W8DAI3-F1
#
_cell.length_a   1.000
_cell.length_b   1.000
_cell.length_c   1.000
_cell.angle_alpha   90.00
_cell.angle_beta   90.00
_cell.angle_gamma   90.00
#
_symmetry.space_group_name_H-M   'P 1'
#
loop_
_entity.id
_entity.type
_entity.pdbx_description
1 polymer ?
#
loop_
_entity_poly.entity_id
_entity_poly.type
_entity_poly.pdbx_seq_one_letter_code
_entity_poly.pdbx_strand_id
1 'polypeptide(L)'
;MSDAAIAVPSDDERQLDAFRDSLRDGNVSAKLHGAHGEPANGGLKLLEDKVTLVWQPKALPLQSYLPPSVLHKMVQHDVSVVITEAKSVRTGRQTTNFVRTTKYLTTDELPASDDRSLSLCFAPSSTPDTTSDSPTEPPIRTTIPWKPSI
;
A
#
# COMPACT_ATOMS: atom_id res chain seq x y z
N MET A 1 14.24 -23.69 -48.51
CA MET A 1 14.67 -23.77 -47.10
C MET A 1 14.38 -22.41 -46.49
N SER A 2 13.40 -22.34 -45.59
CA SER A 2 12.92 -21.07 -45.03
C SER A 2 13.78 -20.71 -43.82
N ASP A 3 14.45 -19.56 -43.92
CA ASP A 3 15.33 -19.03 -42.90
C ASP A 3 14.47 -18.54 -41.72
N ALA A 4 14.52 -19.26 -40.60
CA ALA A 4 13.87 -18.86 -39.36
C ALA A 4 14.75 -17.80 -38.70
N ALA A 5 14.53 -16.53 -39.05
CA ALA A 5 15.14 -15.41 -38.36
C ALA A 5 14.71 -15.44 -36.89
N ILE A 6 15.62 -15.91 -36.02
CA ILE A 6 15.47 -15.84 -34.56
C ILE A 6 15.54 -14.36 -34.22
N ALA A 7 14.39 -13.71 -34.05
CA ALA A 7 14.31 -12.34 -33.59
C ALA A 7 14.94 -12.27 -32.20
N VAL A 8 16.10 -11.62 -32.10
CA VAL A 8 16.75 -11.38 -30.81
C VAL A 8 15.87 -10.39 -30.05
N PRO A 9 15.39 -10.73 -28.85
CA PRO A 9 14.55 -9.83 -28.08
C PRO A 9 15.32 -8.54 -27.77
N SER A 10 14.60 -7.43 -27.90
CA SER A 10 15.12 -6.10 -27.62
C SER A 10 15.59 -6.00 -26.16
N ASP A 11 16.49 -5.06 -25.87
CA ASP A 11 17.01 -4.87 -24.52
C ASP A 11 15.89 -4.55 -23.51
N ASP A 12 14.89 -3.79 -23.96
CA ASP A 12 13.69 -3.45 -23.18
C ASP A 12 12.87 -4.68 -22.77
N GLU A 13 12.69 -5.64 -23.68
CA GLU A 13 11.96 -6.88 -23.39
C GLU A 13 12.68 -7.73 -22.34
N ARG A 14 14.01 -7.80 -22.40
CA ARG A 14 14.82 -8.52 -21.41
C ARG A 14 14.72 -7.88 -20.03
N GLN A 15 14.74 -6.55 -19.96
CA GLN A 15 14.58 -5.81 -18.71
C GLN A 15 13.19 -6.03 -18.11
N LEU A 16 12.15 -6.03 -18.94
CA LEU A 16 10.77 -6.32 -18.51
C LEU A 16 10.62 -7.74 -17.96
N ASP A 17 11.22 -8.72 -18.62
CA ASP A 17 11.17 -10.11 -18.16
C ASP A 17 11.94 -10.30 -16.84
N ALA A 18 13.13 -9.71 -16.71
CA ALA A 18 13.88 -9.71 -15.45
C ALA A 18 13.08 -9.04 -14.31
N PHE A 19 12.36 -7.96 -14.61
CA PHE A 19 11.49 -7.29 -13.63
C PHE A 19 10.29 -8.16 -13.24
N ARG A 20 9.67 -8.85 -14.20
CA ARG A 20 8.56 -9.80 -13.93
C ARG A 20 9.02 -10.97 -13.06
N ASP A 21 10.21 -11.49 -13.30
CA ASP A 21 10.80 -12.55 -12.47
C ASP A 21 11.10 -12.01 -11.07
N SER A 22 11.65 -10.80 -10.95
CA SER A 22 11.86 -10.14 -9.66
C SER A 22 10.55 -9.93 -8.87
N LEU A 23 9.46 -9.57 -9.55
CA LEU A 23 8.13 -9.50 -8.95
C LEU A 23 7.63 -10.89 -8.53
N ARG A 24 7.84 -11.94 -9.33
CA ARG A 24 7.44 -13.31 -8.97
C ARG A 24 8.15 -13.78 -7.70
N ASP A 25 9.42 -13.43 -7.56
CA ASP A 25 10.25 -13.81 -6.43
C ASP A 25 10.01 -12.94 -5.17
N GLY A 26 9.28 -11.83 -5.30
CA GLY A 26 9.05 -10.88 -4.20
C GLY A 26 10.26 -9.99 -3.88
N ASN A 27 11.19 -9.86 -4.83
CA ASN A 27 12.44 -9.11 -4.65
C ASN A 27 12.30 -7.60 -4.94
N VAL A 28 11.10 -7.15 -5.31
CA VAL A 28 10.83 -5.73 -5.55
C VAL A 28 10.49 -5.06 -4.24
N SER A 29 11.33 -4.13 -3.78
CA SER A 29 11.06 -3.35 -2.57
C SER A 29 10.12 -2.18 -2.89
N ALA A 30 9.07 -2.01 -2.07
CA ALA A 30 8.10 -0.94 -2.24
C ALA A 30 7.63 -0.37 -0.88
N LYS A 31 7.34 0.93 -0.86
CA LYS A 31 6.67 1.58 0.27
C LYS A 31 5.16 1.62 0.06
N LEU A 32 4.40 1.12 1.03
CA LEU A 32 2.95 1.22 1.03
C LEU A 32 2.50 2.51 1.70
N HIS A 33 1.81 3.35 0.94
CA HIS A 33 1.23 4.61 1.42
C HIS A 33 -0.26 4.41 1.77
N GLY A 34 -0.54 4.08 3.04
CA GLY A 34 -1.89 3.89 3.56
C GLY A 34 -2.71 5.18 3.69
N ALA A 35 -3.95 5.07 4.17
CA ALA A 35 -4.83 6.22 4.40
C ALA A 35 -4.32 7.15 5.52
N HIS A 36 -3.65 6.57 6.52
CA HIS A 36 -3.13 7.25 7.70
C HIS A 36 -1.78 6.66 8.12
N GLY A 37 -1.00 7.44 8.88
CA GLY A 37 0.28 6.99 9.45
C GLY A 37 1.47 7.09 8.50
N GLU A 38 2.58 6.51 8.94
CA GLU A 38 3.84 6.48 8.19
C GLU A 38 3.78 5.43 7.07
N PRO A 39 4.36 5.70 5.88
CA PRO A 39 4.51 4.69 4.85
C PRO A 39 5.33 3.50 5.33
N ALA A 40 4.91 2.30 4.98
CA ALA A 40 5.58 1.08 5.42
C ALA A 40 6.45 0.47 4.35
N ASN A 41 7.62 -0.05 4.74
CA ASN A 41 8.51 -0.78 3.85
C ASN A 41 8.10 -2.24 3.74
N GLY A 42 8.06 -2.76 2.51
CA GLY A 42 7.73 -4.14 2.24
C GLY A 42 8.26 -4.64 0.91
N GLY A 43 8.08 -5.95 0.69
CA GLY A 43 8.30 -6.60 -0.59
C GLY A 43 7.02 -6.64 -1.40
N LEU A 44 7.13 -6.50 -2.71
CA LEU A 44 6.03 -6.60 -3.66
C LEU A 44 6.20 -7.88 -4.47
N LYS A 45 5.17 -8.72 -4.45
CA LYS A 45 5.16 -10.02 -5.10
C LYS A 45 3.98 -10.14 -6.07
N LEU A 46 4.24 -10.63 -7.28
CA LEU A 46 3.18 -11.03 -8.21
C LEU A 46 2.93 -12.54 -8.05
N LEU A 47 1.68 -12.93 -7.80
CA LEU A 47 1.30 -14.34 -7.65
C LEU A 47 1.32 -15.09 -8.98
N GLU A 48 1.21 -16.42 -8.91
CA GLU A 48 1.23 -17.32 -10.07
C GLU A 48 0.08 -17.06 -11.06
N ASP A 49 -1.04 -16.50 -10.58
CA ASP A 49 -2.17 -16.08 -11.40
C ASP A 49 -1.84 -14.88 -12.33
N LYS A 50 -0.67 -14.25 -12.13
CA LYS A 50 -0.15 -13.09 -12.87
C LYS A 50 -1.03 -11.84 -12.81
N VAL A 51 -2.02 -11.81 -11.93
CA VAL A 51 -2.97 -10.70 -11.78
C VAL A 51 -3.08 -10.19 -10.36
N THR A 52 -2.67 -10.98 -9.37
CA THR A 52 -2.70 -10.60 -7.97
C THR A 52 -1.34 -10.11 -7.52
N LEU A 53 -1.28 -8.86 -7.08
CA LEU A 53 -0.12 -8.24 -6.49
C LEU A 53 -0.27 -8.24 -4.97
N VAL A 54 0.72 -8.77 -4.25
CA VAL A 54 0.73 -8.82 -2.79
C VAL A 54 1.91 -7.99 -2.29
N TRP A 55 1.61 -7.02 -1.44
CA TRP A 55 2.60 -6.31 -0.64
C TRP A 55 2.71 -6.98 0.72
N GLN A 56 3.93 -7.30 1.14
CA GLN A 56 4.22 -7.96 2.41
C GLN A 56 5.15 -7.09 3.25
N PRO A 57 4.82 -6.81 4.51
CA PRO A 57 5.65 -5.98 5.36
C PRO A 57 7.00 -6.65 5.61
N LYS A 58 8.07 -5.85 5.52
CA LYS A 58 9.40 -6.33 5.87
C LYS A 58 9.48 -6.42 7.40
N ALA A 59 9.68 -7.63 7.93
CA ALA A 59 9.76 -7.85 9.37
C ALA A 59 10.79 -6.90 10.00
N LEU A 60 10.36 -6.15 11.02
CA LEU A 60 11.29 -5.33 11.79
C LEU A 60 12.18 -6.28 12.62
N PRO A 61 13.50 -6.05 12.68
CA PRO A 61 14.42 -6.90 13.45
C PRO A 61 14.03 -7.08 14.93
N LEU A 62 13.26 -6.14 15.47
CA LEU A 62 12.82 -6.13 16.87
C LEU A 62 11.62 -7.04 17.15
N GLN A 63 10.96 -7.58 16.13
CA GLN A 63 9.77 -8.43 16.32
C GLN A 63 10.08 -9.69 17.15
N SER A 64 11.30 -10.23 17.03
CA SER A 64 11.75 -11.42 17.77
C SER A 64 11.84 -11.21 19.29
N TYR A 65 11.83 -9.96 19.76
CA TYR A 65 12.01 -9.61 21.17
C TYR A 65 10.71 -9.16 21.87
N LEU A 66 9.60 -9.07 21.15
CA LEU A 66 8.33 -8.60 21.70
C LEU A 66 7.38 -9.76 21.99
N PRO A 67 6.61 -9.71 23.09
CA PRO A 67 5.61 -10.72 23.39
C PRO A 67 4.48 -10.72 22.33
N PRO A 68 3.89 -11.89 22.02
CA PRO A 68 2.88 -12.04 20.96
C PRO A 68 1.68 -11.08 21.04
N SER A 69 1.26 -10.73 22.27
CA SER A 69 0.15 -9.81 22.53
C SER A 69 0.43 -8.37 22.10
N VAL A 70 1.70 -7.95 22.08
CA VAL A 70 2.13 -6.64 21.60
C VAL A 70 2.38 -6.68 20.10
N LEU A 71 2.95 -7.79 19.60
CA LEU A 71 3.17 -8.02 18.17
C LEU A 71 1.87 -7.95 17.36
N HIS A 72 0.78 -8.58 17.82
CA HIS A 72 -0.51 -8.55 17.12
C HIS A 72 -1.07 -7.14 16.89
N LYS A 73 -0.65 -6.14 17.68
CA LYS A 73 -1.05 -4.73 17.51
C LYS A 73 -0.10 -3.93 16.61
N MET A 74 1.09 -4.46 16.34
CA MET A 74 2.17 -3.79 15.59
C MET A 74 2.46 -4.42 14.23
N VAL A 75 1.96 -5.64 13.99
CA VAL A 75 2.14 -6.35 12.71
C VAL A 75 1.17 -5.76 11.69
N GLN A 76 1.72 -5.06 10.70
CA GLN A 76 0.99 -4.83 9.47
C GLN A 76 0.71 -6.17 8.80
N HIS A 77 -0.50 -6.30 8.28
CA HIS A 77 -0.90 -7.47 7.51
C HIS A 77 -0.48 -7.29 6.05
N ASP A 78 -0.35 -8.42 5.36
CA ASP A 78 -0.19 -8.44 3.91
C ASP A 78 -1.37 -7.71 3.25
N VAL A 79 -1.08 -6.99 2.17
CA VAL A 79 -2.08 -6.26 1.39
C VAL A 79 -2.07 -6.82 -0.02
N SER A 80 -3.19 -7.35 -0.48
CA SER A 80 -3.33 -7.86 -1.84
C SER A 80 -4.27 -7.01 -2.68
N VAL A 81 -3.97 -6.90 -3.96
CA VAL A 81 -4.82 -6.24 -4.96
C VAL A 81 -4.83 -7.04 -6.25
N VAL A 82 -5.98 -7.07 -6.92
CA VAL A 82 -6.10 -7.64 -8.27
C VAL A 82 -5.87 -6.52 -9.28
N ILE A 83 -4.78 -6.59 -10.02
CA ILE A 83 -4.31 -5.52 -10.93
C ILE A 83 -5.37 -5.16 -11.96
N THR A 84 -6.14 -6.14 -12.45
CA THR A 84 -7.19 -5.93 -13.45
C THR A 84 -8.39 -5.14 -12.92
N GLU A 85 -8.55 -5.01 -11.61
CA GLU A 85 -9.60 -4.19 -10.98
C GLU A 85 -9.18 -2.73 -10.80
N ALA A 86 -7.91 -2.40 -11.07
CA ALA A 86 -7.43 -1.02 -11.03
C ALA A 86 -8.13 -0.20 -12.12
N LYS A 87 -8.80 0.89 -11.71
CA LYS A 87 -9.50 1.80 -12.63
C LYS A 87 -8.54 2.70 -13.39
N SER A 88 -7.40 3.05 -12.77
CA SER A 88 -6.38 3.87 -13.41
C SER A 88 -5.02 3.66 -12.75
N VAL A 89 -3.97 3.88 -13.51
CA VAL A 89 -2.59 3.96 -13.03
C VAL A 89 -2.13 5.41 -13.10
N ARG A 90 -1.55 5.92 -12.02
CA ARG A 90 -0.99 7.28 -11.95
C ARG A 90 0.51 7.20 -11.68
N THR A 91 1.30 7.85 -12.51
CA THR A 91 2.74 8.00 -12.31
C THR A 91 3.03 9.23 -11.44
N GLY A 92 4.20 9.24 -10.81
CA GLY A 92 4.64 10.35 -10.00
C GLY A 92 3.98 10.43 -8.62
N ARG A 93 4.16 11.60 -8.00
CA ARG A 93 3.80 11.89 -6.61
C ARG A 93 2.42 12.55 -6.50
N GLN A 94 1.52 12.17 -7.38
CA GLN A 94 0.28 12.92 -7.66
C GLN A 94 -0.93 12.45 -6.84
N THR A 95 -0.80 11.40 -6.03
CA THR A 95 -1.92 10.86 -5.25
C THR A 95 -2.01 11.48 -3.85
N THR A 96 -3.24 11.62 -3.37
CA THR A 96 -3.52 12.19 -2.03
C THR A 96 -2.83 11.42 -0.93
N ASN A 97 -2.74 10.08 -1.04
CA ASN A 97 -2.07 9.25 -0.04
C ASN A 97 -0.58 9.56 0.01
N PHE A 98 0.06 9.70 -1.14
CA PHE A 98 1.47 10.07 -1.22
C PHE A 98 1.69 11.44 -0.55
N VAL A 99 0.97 12.49 -0.98
CA VAL A 99 1.10 13.86 -0.42
C VAL A 99 0.86 13.91 1.09
N ARG A 100 -0.07 13.11 1.62
CA ARG A 100 -0.38 13.09 3.06
C ARG A 100 0.70 12.41 3.89
N THR A 101 1.37 11.42 3.32
CA THR A 101 2.27 10.53 4.07
C THR A 101 3.75 10.82 3.83
N THR A 102 4.09 11.62 2.82
CA THR A 102 5.47 12.09 2.56
C THR A 102 6.09 12.85 3.72
N LYS A 103 5.28 13.55 4.52
CA LYS A 103 5.76 14.28 5.71
C LYS A 103 6.40 13.39 6.77
N TYR A 104 6.15 12.08 6.71
CA TYR A 104 6.77 11.09 7.60
C TYR A 104 8.07 10.52 7.04
N LEU A 105 8.42 10.84 5.79
CA LEU A 105 9.64 10.36 5.16
C LEU A 105 10.78 11.34 5.42
N THR A 106 11.97 10.80 5.68
CA THR A 106 13.21 11.58 5.68
C THR A 106 13.62 11.94 4.25
N THR A 107 14.53 12.90 4.09
CA THR A 107 15.00 13.33 2.76
C THR A 107 15.58 12.17 1.95
N ASP A 108 16.31 11.27 2.60
CA ASP A 108 16.93 10.09 1.97
C ASP A 108 15.90 9.01 1.59
N GLU A 109 14.71 9.07 2.20
CA GLU A 109 13.62 8.15 1.98
C GLU A 109 12.63 8.60 0.91
N LEU A 110 12.72 9.85 0.47
CA LEU A 110 11.90 10.37 -0.61
C LEU A 110 12.35 9.76 -1.95
N PRO A 111 11.41 9.44 -2.85
CA PRO A 111 11.75 9.05 -4.20
C PRO A 111 12.62 10.13 -4.87
N ALA A 112 13.74 9.71 -5.46
CA ALA A 112 14.67 10.63 -6.13
C ALA A 112 14.04 11.37 -7.33
N SER A 113 12.99 10.78 -7.93
CA SER A 113 12.21 11.38 -9.01
C SER A 113 10.78 10.85 -9.02
N ASP A 114 9.90 11.53 -9.75
CA ASP A 114 8.51 11.13 -9.97
C ASP A 114 8.41 9.77 -10.68
N ASP A 115 9.37 9.45 -11.55
CA ASP A 115 9.40 8.18 -12.30
C ASP A 115 9.56 6.95 -11.41
N ARG A 116 9.96 7.13 -10.15
CA ARG A 116 10.05 6.05 -9.15
C ARG A 116 8.79 5.91 -8.30
N SER A 117 7.73 6.62 -8.64
CA SER A 117 6.46 6.59 -7.92
C SER A 117 5.34 6.17 -8.86
N LEU A 118 4.55 5.19 -8.43
CA LEU A 118 3.40 4.70 -9.15
C LEU A 118 2.27 4.41 -8.18
N SER A 119 1.04 4.74 -8.56
CA SER A 119 -0.16 4.49 -7.77
C SER A 119 -1.18 3.75 -8.61
N LEU A 120 -1.70 2.65 -8.07
CA LEU A 120 -2.85 1.93 -8.59
C LEU A 120 -4.10 2.49 -7.92
N CYS A 121 -5.04 3.03 -8.69
CA CYS A 121 -6.29 3.58 -8.16
C CYS A 121 -7.42 2.58 -8.37
N PHE A 122 -8.00 2.13 -7.27
CA PHE A 122 -9.15 1.22 -7.26
C PHE A 122 -10.44 2.01 -7.05
N ALA A 123 -11.58 1.40 -7.38
CA ALA A 123 -12.86 1.92 -6.93
C ALA A 123 -12.89 1.94 -5.39
N PRO A 124 -13.57 2.90 -4.75
CA PRO A 124 -13.92 2.72 -3.35
C PRO A 124 -14.69 1.41 -3.23
N SER A 125 -14.14 0.44 -2.49
CA SER A 125 -14.89 -0.75 -2.14
C SER A 125 -16.00 -0.30 -1.19
N SER A 126 -17.25 -0.63 -1.50
CA SER A 126 -18.37 -0.46 -0.58
C SER A 126 -18.33 -1.52 0.53
N THR A 127 -17.15 -1.84 1.03
CA THR A 127 -16.99 -2.66 2.23
C THR A 127 -17.27 -1.75 3.41
N PRO A 128 -18.37 -1.95 4.16
CA PRO A 128 -18.54 -1.22 5.41
C PRO A 128 -17.31 -1.53 6.26
N ASP A 129 -16.65 -0.49 6.73
CA ASP A 129 -15.79 -0.62 7.89
C ASP A 129 -16.65 -1.26 8.99
N THR A 130 -16.47 -2.56 9.24
CA THR A 130 -16.92 -3.18 10.49
C THR A 130 -15.99 -2.67 11.60
N THR A 131 -15.98 -1.36 11.82
CA THR A 131 -15.85 -0.83 13.16
C THR A 131 -17.27 -0.89 13.69
N SER A 132 -17.54 -1.93 14.47
CA SER A 132 -18.72 -2.01 15.33
C SER A 132 -18.62 -0.87 16.34
N ASP A 133 -18.93 0.34 15.91
CA ASP A 133 -19.34 1.43 16.78
C ASP A 133 -20.86 1.35 16.83
N SER A 134 -21.36 0.67 17.86
CA SER A 134 -22.76 0.69 18.22
C SER A 134 -22.94 1.80 19.25
N PRO A 135 -23.44 2.99 18.89
CA PRO A 135 -24.04 3.88 19.87
C PRO A 135 -25.50 3.47 20.03
N THR A 136 -25.79 2.60 21.00
CA THR A 136 -27.16 2.42 21.49
C THR A 136 -27.22 2.99 22.89
N GLU A 137 -27.65 4.26 23.01
CA GLU A 137 -28.74 4.68 23.93
C GLU A 137 -29.05 6.20 23.81
N PRO A 138 -30.25 6.65 24.25
CA PRO A 138 -31.20 7.44 23.46
C PRO A 138 -31.11 8.97 23.72
N PRO A 139 -31.93 9.83 23.07
CA PRO A 139 -31.76 11.26 23.16
C PRO A 139 -32.30 11.77 24.49
N ILE A 140 -31.40 12.14 25.41
CA ILE A 140 -31.79 12.92 26.59
C ILE A 140 -31.76 14.41 26.20
N ARG A 141 -32.94 14.88 25.78
CA ARG A 141 -33.38 16.26 26.02
C ARG A 141 -33.12 16.58 27.50
N THR A 142 -32.52 17.74 27.83
CA THR A 142 -33.00 18.69 28.86
C THR A 142 -31.88 19.66 29.30
N THR A 143 -32.08 20.92 28.88
CA THR A 143 -31.92 22.18 29.63
C THR A 143 -30.55 22.60 30.18
N ILE A 144 -30.06 23.69 29.58
CA ILE A 144 -29.00 24.59 30.06
C ILE A 144 -29.49 25.32 31.32
N PRO A 145 -28.72 25.32 32.43
CA PRO A 145 -28.83 26.39 33.43
C PRO A 145 -27.75 27.44 33.20
N TRP A 146 -28.22 28.63 32.84
CA TRP A 146 -27.54 29.90 32.98
C TRP A 146 -27.19 30.14 34.47
N LYS A 147 -26.00 30.65 34.79
CA LYS A 147 -25.83 31.52 35.96
C LYS A 147 -24.70 32.53 35.77
N PRO A 148 -24.88 33.77 36.26
CA PRO A 148 -24.09 34.93 35.86
C PRO A 148 -22.80 35.06 36.68
N SER A 149 -21.84 35.74 36.07
CA SER A 149 -20.68 36.31 36.75
C SER A 149 -21.12 37.29 37.84
N ILE A 150 -20.47 37.20 39.01
CA ILE A 150 -20.35 38.31 39.97
C ILE A 150 -18.94 38.84 39.84
#